data_AF-A0A2V6CII7-F1
#
_entry.id   AF-A0A2V6CII7-F1
#
_cell.length_a   1.000
_cell.length_b   1.000
_cell.length_c   1.000
_cell.angle_alpha   90.00
_cell.angle_beta   90.00
_cell.angle_gamma   90.00
#
_symmetry.space_group_name_H-M   'P 1'
#
loop_
_entity.id
_entity.type
_entity.pdbx_description
1 polymer ?
#
loop_
_entity_poly.entity_id
_entity_poly.type
_entity_poly.pdbx_seq_one_letter_code
_entity_poly.pdbx_strand_id
1 'polypeptide(L)'
;LPGLFALPAGLGDMAIGITAPWIVISLVRNPLFAASRRFVIWNILGIADFVVAVSTATLSSGAFPGINGLIGNVTTSPMTRLPLVLIPAFMVPFFTMLHLTALFQARRLARSGKSISLR
;
A
#
# COMPACT_ATOMS: atom_id res chain seq x y z
N LEU A 1 -2.44 -7.48 -18.16
CA LEU A 1 -2.72 -8.10 -16.84
C LEU A 1 -4.23 -8.19 -16.66
N PRO A 2 -4.77 -9.08 -15.83
CA PRO A 2 -6.22 -9.26 -15.63
C PRO A 2 -6.84 -8.00 -15.04
N GLY A 3 -8.02 -7.59 -15.52
CA GLY A 3 -8.69 -6.36 -15.04
C GLY A 3 -9.02 -6.39 -13.55
N LEU A 4 -9.41 -7.56 -13.03
CA LEU A 4 -9.68 -7.78 -11.60
C LEU A 4 -8.49 -7.45 -10.69
N PHE A 5 -7.27 -7.57 -11.21
CA PHE A 5 -6.05 -7.19 -10.52
C PHE A 5 -5.61 -5.76 -10.90
N ALA A 6 -5.49 -5.50 -12.20
CA ALA A 6 -4.81 -4.31 -12.72
C ALA A 6 -5.56 -3.01 -12.39
N LEU A 7 -6.89 -3.04 -12.35
CA LEU A 7 -7.69 -1.86 -12.03
C LEU A 7 -7.57 -1.46 -10.56
N PRO A 8 -7.89 -2.31 -9.57
CA PRO A 8 -7.78 -1.91 -8.17
C PRO A 8 -6.33 -1.59 -7.77
N ALA A 9 -5.37 -2.44 -8.14
CA ALA A 9 -3.96 -2.22 -7.79
C ALA A 9 -3.42 -0.94 -8.43
N GLY A 10 -3.65 -0.74 -9.72
CA GLY A 10 -3.15 0.45 -10.42
C GLY A 10 -3.78 1.75 -9.91
N LEU A 11 -5.08 1.75 -9.64
CA LEU A 11 -5.77 2.93 -9.11
C LEU A 11 -5.35 3.25 -7.68
N GLY A 12 -5.15 2.24 -6.83
CA GLY A 12 -4.67 2.43 -5.46
C GLY A 12 -3.24 2.95 -5.43
N ASP A 13 -2.33 2.34 -6.20
CA ASP A 13 -0.95 2.79 -6.36
C ASP A 13 -0.90 4.26 -6.82
N MET A 14 -1.72 4.63 -7.81
CA MET A 14 -1.83 6.01 -8.28
C MET A 14 -2.39 6.93 -7.19
N ALA A 15 -3.45 6.54 -6.48
CA ALA A 15 -4.03 7.36 -5.43
C ALA A 15 -3.03 7.64 -4.30
N ILE A 16 -2.29 6.63 -3.85
CA ILE A 16 -1.28 6.75 -2.80
C ILE A 16 -0.07 7.52 -3.31
N GLY A 17 0.46 7.17 -4.49
CA GLY A 17 1.61 7.82 -5.10
C GLY A 17 1.38 9.30 -5.40
N ILE A 18 0.22 9.64 -5.96
CA ILE A 18 -0.16 11.04 -6.24
C ILE A 18 -0.34 11.80 -4.93
N THR A 19 -0.92 11.22 -3.89
CA THR A 19 -1.13 11.97 -2.63
C THR A 19 0.13 12.07 -1.75
N ALA A 20 1.17 11.26 -2.01
CA ALA A 20 2.39 11.22 -1.21
C ALA A 20 3.12 12.58 -1.07
N PRO A 21 3.32 13.40 -2.13
CA PRO A 21 3.96 14.71 -1.99
C PRO A 21 3.24 15.64 -1.02
N TRP A 22 1.90 15.62 -0.98
CA TRP A 22 1.12 16.42 -0.04
C TRP A 22 1.31 15.97 1.41
N ILE A 23 1.42 14.66 1.65
CA ILE A 23 1.75 14.11 2.97
C ILE A 23 3.15 14.54 3.40
N VAL A 24 4.13 14.47 2.51
CA VAL A 24 5.51 14.91 2.79
C VAL A 24 5.57 16.40 3.10
N ILE A 25 4.93 17.25 2.28
CA ILE A 25 4.87 18.70 2.53
C ILE A 25 4.23 18.99 3.90
N SER A 26 3.17 18.25 4.26
CA SER A 26 2.49 18.41 5.56
C SER A 26 3.41 18.03 6.73
N LEU A 27 4.21 16.97 6.58
CA LEU A 27 5.22 16.56 7.57
C LEU A 27 6.35 17.59 7.71
N VAL A 28 6.87 18.12 6.60
CA VAL A 28 7.96 19.11 6.61
C VAL A 28 7.51 20.40 7.29
N ARG A 29 6.27 20.84 7.04
CA ARG A 29 5.70 22.05 7.67
C ARG A 29 5.35 21.85 9.14
N ASN A 30 4.95 20.65 9.53
CA ASN A 30 4.57 20.33 10.90
C ASN A 30 4.92 18.88 11.25
N PRO A 31 6.03 18.63 11.96
CA PRO A 31 6.41 17.28 12.36
C PRO A 31 5.36 16.56 13.24
N LEU A 32 4.54 17.30 13.99
CA LEU A 32 3.45 16.72 14.79
C LEU A 32 2.32 16.14 13.93
N PHE A 33 2.26 16.49 12.64
CA PHE A 33 1.33 15.89 11.69
C PHE A 33 1.48 14.37 11.60
N ALA A 34 2.68 13.83 11.86
CA ALA A 34 2.93 12.39 11.92
C ALA A 34 2.06 11.68 12.98
N ALA A 35 1.69 12.37 14.08
CA ALA A 35 0.80 11.81 15.10
C ALA A 35 -0.69 11.99 14.77
N SER A 36 -1.03 12.64 13.65
CA SER A 36 -2.41 12.93 13.28
C SER A 36 -3.14 11.69 12.74
N ARG A 37 -4.47 11.66 12.95
CA ARG A 37 -5.34 10.61 12.39
C ARG A 37 -5.26 10.54 10.86
N ARG A 38 -5.09 11.68 10.18
CA ARG A 38 -4.98 11.75 8.71
C ARG A 38 -3.74 11.01 8.21
N PHE A 39 -2.59 11.24 8.84
CA PHE A 39 -1.35 10.55 8.51
C PHE A 39 -1.46 9.03 8.73
N VAL A 40 -2.06 8.62 9.85
CA VAL A 40 -2.28 7.19 10.15
C VAL A 40 -3.21 6.55 9.12
N ILE A 41 -4.34 7.19 8.78
CA ILE A 41 -5.27 6.67 7.78
C ILE A 41 -4.60 6.54 6.42
N TRP A 42 -3.84 7.54 5.99
CA TRP A 42 -3.14 7.49 4.70
C TRP A 42 -2.18 6.29 4.60
N ASN A 43 -1.41 6.02 5.67
CA ASN A 43 -0.53 4.85 5.70
C ASN A 43 -1.30 3.52 5.72
N ILE A 44 -2.43 3.45 6.42
CA ILE A 44 -3.29 2.26 6.43
C ILE A 44 -3.89 2.03 5.04
N LEU A 45 -4.33 3.08 4.35
CA LEU A 45 -4.85 2.98 2.98
C LEU A 45 -3.79 2.45 2.01
N GLY A 46 -2.53 2.89 2.13
CA GLY A 46 -1.43 2.35 1.32
C GLY A 46 -1.18 0.86 1.55
N ILE A 47 -1.21 0.41 2.81
CA ILE A 47 -1.09 -1.03 3.12
C ILE A 47 -2.31 -1.81 2.61
N ALA A 48 -3.52 -1.27 2.78
CA ALA A 48 -4.75 -1.91 2.34
C ALA A 48 -4.77 -2.10 0.82
N ASP A 49 -4.25 -1.14 0.07
CA ASP A 49 -4.09 -1.27 -1.38
C ASP A 49 -3.21 -2.46 -1.77
N PHE A 50 -2.03 -2.60 -1.16
CA PHE A 50 -1.17 -3.76 -1.41
C PHE A 50 -1.84 -5.09 -1.04
N VAL A 51 -2.63 -5.13 0.04
CA VAL A 51 -3.40 -6.33 0.41
C VAL A 51 -4.44 -6.65 -0.68
N VAL A 52 -5.16 -5.65 -1.20
CA VAL A 52 -6.10 -5.82 -2.31
C VAL A 52 -5.38 -6.28 -3.58
N ALA A 53 -4.25 -5.67 -3.92
CA ALA A 53 -3.43 -6.04 -5.06
C ALA A 53 -2.95 -7.49 -4.99
N VAL A 54 -2.38 -7.92 -3.86
CA VAL A 54 -1.91 -9.31 -3.68
C VAL A 54 -3.08 -10.30 -3.72
N SER A 55 -4.20 -9.96 -3.08
CA SER A 55 -5.38 -10.83 -3.06
C SER A 55 -5.95 -11.02 -4.47
N THR A 56 -6.18 -9.93 -5.20
CA THR A 56 -6.71 -9.97 -6.57
C THR A 56 -5.72 -10.58 -7.56
N ALA A 57 -4.41 -10.39 -7.36
CA ALA A 57 -3.38 -11.03 -8.17
C ALA A 57 -3.39 -12.55 -7.99
N THR A 58 -3.55 -13.00 -6.76
CA THR A 58 -3.60 -14.42 -6.39
C THR A 58 -4.84 -15.08 -6.98
N LEU A 59 -6.01 -14.44 -6.84
CA LEU A 59 -7.26 -14.92 -7.42
C LEU A 59 -7.20 -14.98 -8.96
N SER A 60 -6.47 -14.05 -9.58
CA SER A 60 -6.30 -13.96 -11.04
C SER A 60 -5.03 -14.65 -11.56
N SER A 61 -4.40 -15.52 -10.77
CA SER A 61 -3.12 -16.15 -11.10
C SER A 61 -3.20 -17.30 -12.10
N GLY A 62 -4.40 -17.84 -12.33
CA GLY A 62 -4.57 -19.11 -13.02
C GLY A 62 -4.68 -20.30 -12.07
N ALA A 63 -4.34 -20.15 -10.78
CA ALA A 63 -4.36 -21.25 -9.81
C ALA A 63 -5.77 -21.71 -9.38
N PHE A 64 -6.81 -20.90 -9.66
CA PHE A 64 -8.19 -21.17 -9.25
C PHE A 64 -9.09 -21.36 -10.49
N PRO A 65 -9.32 -22.61 -10.94
CA PRO A 65 -10.06 -22.89 -12.18
C PRO A 65 -11.46 -22.28 -12.23
N GLY A 66 -12.17 -22.28 -11.10
CA GLY A 66 -13.52 -21.69 -11.00
C GLY A 66 -13.55 -20.16 -11.20
N ILE A 67 -12.45 -19.47 -10.90
CA ILE A 67 -12.33 -18.02 -11.12
C ILE A 67 -11.87 -17.77 -12.55
N ASN A 68 -10.92 -18.56 -13.09
CA ASN A 68 -10.44 -18.40 -14.47
C ASN A 68 -11.56 -18.44 -15.52
N GLY A 69 -12.61 -19.24 -15.29
CA GLY A 69 -13.79 -19.27 -16.16
C GLY A 69 -14.57 -17.94 -16.22
N LEU A 70 -14.43 -17.07 -15.21
CA LEU A 70 -15.12 -15.78 -15.09
C LEU A 70 -14.30 -14.60 -15.64
N ILE A 71 -12.97 -14.67 -15.56
CA ILE A 71 -12.04 -13.58 -15.95
C ILE A 71 -11.27 -13.88 -17.25
N GLY A 72 -11.49 -15.04 -17.85
CA GLY A 72 -10.88 -15.46 -19.12
C GLY A 72 -9.45 -15.98 -18.96
N ASN A 73 -8.77 -16.20 -20.09
CA ASN A 73 -7.43 -16.82 -20.13
C ASN A 73 -6.29 -15.86 -19.76
N VAL A 74 -6.58 -14.60 -19.38
CA VAL A 74 -5.56 -13.62 -19.00
C VAL A 74 -5.28 -13.77 -17.51
N THR A 75 -4.01 -14.00 -17.15
CA THR A 75 -3.58 -14.23 -15.76
C THR A 75 -2.50 -13.23 -15.31
N THR A 76 -2.17 -13.24 -14.02
CA THR A 76 -1.04 -12.47 -13.45
C THR A 76 0.33 -13.12 -13.67
N SER A 77 0.43 -14.20 -14.46
CA SER A 77 1.71 -14.85 -14.79
C SER A 77 2.84 -13.91 -15.26
N PRO A 78 2.60 -12.82 -16.03
CA PRO A 78 3.68 -11.89 -16.37
C PRO A 78 4.36 -11.24 -15.16
N MET A 79 3.69 -11.14 -14.00
CA MET A 79 4.25 -10.58 -12.77
C MET A 79 5.30 -11.50 -12.10
N THR A 80 5.50 -12.72 -12.60
CA THR A 80 6.56 -13.61 -12.12
C THR A 80 7.81 -13.58 -13.00
N ARG A 81 7.81 -12.73 -14.05
CA ARG A 81 8.88 -12.61 -15.04
C ARG A 81 9.46 -11.20 -15.09
N LEU A 82 10.71 -11.09 -15.53
CA LEU A 82 11.34 -9.79 -15.72
C LEU A 82 10.66 -8.99 -16.85
N PRO A 83 10.57 -7.65 -16.74
CA PRO A 83 10.99 -6.84 -15.59
C PRO A 83 9.95 -6.78 -14.45
N LEU A 84 8.72 -7.24 -14.70
CA LEU A 84 7.57 -7.01 -13.81
C LEU A 84 7.69 -7.68 -12.44
N VAL A 85 8.48 -8.76 -12.31
CA VAL A 85 8.74 -9.44 -11.03
C VAL A 85 9.34 -8.52 -9.97
N LEU A 86 10.01 -7.44 -10.38
CA LEU A 86 10.56 -6.45 -9.45
C LEU A 86 9.45 -5.77 -8.62
N ILE A 87 8.24 -5.64 -9.16
CA ILE A 87 7.12 -4.98 -8.48
C ILE A 87 6.65 -5.79 -7.26
N PRO A 88 6.15 -7.04 -7.40
CA PRO A 88 5.67 -7.81 -6.27
C PRO A 88 6.80 -8.34 -5.38
N ALA A 89 7.99 -8.60 -5.92
CA ALA A 89 9.10 -9.16 -5.15
C ALA A 89 9.90 -8.12 -4.34
N PHE A 90 9.96 -6.86 -4.80
CA PHE A 90 10.75 -5.82 -4.15
C PHE A 90 9.95 -4.56 -3.82
N MET A 91 9.29 -3.94 -4.82
CA MET A 91 8.63 -2.65 -4.62
C MET A 91 7.50 -2.73 -3.60
N VAL A 92 6.59 -3.69 -3.75
CA VAL A 92 5.44 -3.87 -2.83
C VAL A 92 5.91 -4.15 -1.39
N PRO A 93 6.83 -5.10 -1.12
CA PRO A 93 7.39 -5.28 0.22
C PRO A 93 8.08 -4.03 0.76
N PHE A 94 8.88 -3.35 -0.07
CA PHE A 94 9.60 -2.15 0.33
C PHE A 94 8.66 -1.02 0.75
N PHE A 95 7.65 -0.69 -0.07
CA PHE A 95 6.66 0.34 0.29
C PHE A 95 5.81 -0.06 1.49
N THR A 96 5.51 -1.35 1.66
CA THR A 96 4.85 -1.85 2.88
C THR A 96 5.70 -1.55 4.12
N MET A 97 7.02 -1.80 4.07
CA MET A 97 7.94 -1.45 5.17
C MET A 97 7.96 0.05 5.44
N LEU A 98 7.91 0.91 4.41
CA LEU A 98 7.84 2.36 4.61
C LEU A 98 6.56 2.79 5.34
N HIS A 99 5.39 2.25 4.96
CA HIS A 99 4.15 2.54 5.67
C HIS A 99 4.17 2.02 7.12
N LEU A 100 4.70 0.83 7.36
CA LEU A 100 4.82 0.27 8.70
C LEU A 100 5.75 1.09 9.59
N THR A 101 6.94 1.46 9.08
CA THR A 101 7.89 2.30 9.81
C THR A 101 7.30 3.68 10.10
N ALA A 102 6.56 4.29 9.17
CA ALA A 102 5.84 5.53 9.39
C ALA A 102 4.79 5.40 10.51
N LEU A 103 4.02 4.31 10.52
CA LEU A 103 3.04 4.04 11.59
C LEU A 103 3.70 3.80 12.96
N PHE A 104 4.85 3.11 13.01
CA PHE A 104 5.59 2.92 14.26
C PHE A 104 6.13 4.25 14.80
N GLN A 105 6.64 5.12 13.93
CA GLN A 105 7.08 6.46 14.31
C GLN A 105 5.91 7.32 14.81
N ALA A 106 4.77 7.30 14.10
CA ALA A 106 3.54 7.98 14.53
C ALA A 106 3.08 7.54 15.92
N ARG A 107 3.08 6.23 16.19
CA ARG A 107 2.74 5.66 17.50
C ARG A 107 3.69 6.13 18.60
N ARG A 108 5.00 6.19 18.32
CA ARG A 108 6.00 6.66 19.29
C ARG A 108 5.78 8.14 19.62
N LEU A 109 5.58 8.98 18.62
CA LEU A 109 5.31 10.42 18.79
C LEU A 109 4.05 10.69 19.61
N ALA A 110 2.94 9.98 19.32
CA ALA A 110 1.70 10.12 20.07
C ALA A 110 1.85 9.76 21.56
N ARG A 111 2.66 8.73 21.88
CA ARG A 111 2.94 8.35 23.27
C ARG A 111 3.79 9.39 24.00
N SER A 112 4.80 9.95 23.33
CA SER A 112 5.64 11.01 23.90
C SER A 112 4.83 12.28 24.19
N GLY A 113 3.93 12.69 23.30
CA GLY A 113 3.05 13.85 23.52
C GLY A 113 2.13 13.67 24.74
N LYS A 114 1.58 12.46 24.93
CA LYS A 114 0.75 12.14 26.09
C LYS A 114 1.51 12.18 27.42
N SER A 115 2.79 11.79 27.40
CA SER A 115 3.65 11.85 28.60
C SER A 115 3.99 13.28 29.05
N ILE A 116 4.03 14.24 28.12
CA ILE A 116 4.32 15.66 28.43
C ILE A 116 3.08 16.33 29.04
N SER A 117 1.88 16.03 28.54
CA SER A 117 0.62 16.60 29.05
C SER A 117 0.23 16.14 30.47
N LEU A 118 0.82 15.05 30.97
CA LEU A 118 0.52 14.47 32.29
C LEU A 118 1.54 14.86 33.37
N ARG A 119 2.55 15.67 33.02
CA ARG A 119 3.51 16.28 33.94
C ARG A 119 3.19 17.76 34.08
#